data_AF-W7PND3-F1
#
_entry.id   AF-W7PND3-F1
#
_cell.length_a   1.000
_cell.length_b   1.000
_cell.length_c   1.000
_cell.angle_alpha   90.00
_cell.angle_beta   90.00
_cell.angle_gamma   90.00
#
_symmetry.space_group_name_H-M   'P 1'
#
loop_
_entity.id
_entity.type
_entity.pdbx_description
1 polymer ?
#
loop_
_entity_poly.entity_id
_entity_poly.type
_entity_poly.pdbx_seq_one_letter_code
_entity_poly.pdbx_strand_id
1 'polypeptide(L)'
;MLLPEARGGIITGLTITIVTLVSYSAMAGAVGGGGLGDLGIRYGYNRFNPTVMLITVAILVVMVQGFQSLGDYLVRKSDRK
;
A
#
# COMPACT_ATOMS: atom_id res chain seq x y z
N MET A 1 4.59 21.14 24.63
CA MET A 1 4.04 19.78 24.80
C MET A 1 3.14 19.46 23.61
N LEU A 2 3.70 19.48 22.39
CA LEU A 2 2.95 19.21 21.15
C LEU A 2 3.80 18.39 20.18
N LEU A 3 5.11 18.65 20.14
CA LEU A 3 6.05 17.91 19.29
C LEU A 3 6.27 16.44 19.70
N PRO A 4 6.40 16.07 20.98
CA PRO A 4 6.57 14.67 21.36
C PRO A 4 5.30 13.84 21.09
N GLU A 5 4.12 14.36 21.48
CA GLU A 5 2.84 13.68 21.28
C GLU A 5 2.44 13.54 19.79
N ALA A 6 2.83 14.49 18.93
CA ALA A 6 2.49 14.44 17.50
C ALA A 6 3.36 13.47 16.68
N ARG A 7 4.51 13.00 17.19
CA ARG A 7 5.45 12.16 16.41
C ARG A 7 4.84 10.83 15.98
N GLY A 8 4.11 10.17 16.87
CA GLY A 8 3.36 8.95 16.52
C GLY A 8 2.33 9.23 15.43
N GLY A 9 1.55 10.30 15.58
CA GLY A 9 0.53 10.72 14.61
C GLY A 9 1.10 11.07 13.23
N ILE A 10 2.25 11.73 13.16
CA ILE A 10 2.93 12.07 11.90
C ILE A 10 3.40 10.80 11.19
N ILE A 11 3.99 9.85 11.91
CA ILE A 11 4.44 8.58 11.32
C ILE A 11 3.25 7.78 10.79
N THR A 12 2.17 7.66 11.57
CA THR A 12 0.93 7.00 11.12
C THR A 12 0.35 7.69 9.89
N GLY A 13 0.27 9.02 9.89
CA GLY A 13 -0.22 9.79 8.74
C GLY A 13 0.64 9.60 7.49
N LEU A 14 1.96 9.53 7.64
CA LEU A 14 2.88 9.24 6.55
C LEU A 14 2.68 7.82 6.01
N THR A 15 2.56 6.82 6.89
CA THR A 15 2.27 5.44 6.50
C THR A 15 0.97 5.34 5.71
N ILE A 16 -0.10 5.99 6.19
CA ILE A 16 -1.39 6.01 5.49
C ILE A 16 -1.24 6.68 4.12
N THR A 17 -0.52 7.80 4.04
CA THR A 17 -0.28 8.51 2.77
C THR A 17 0.48 7.66 1.76
N ILE A 18 1.47 6.89 2.20
CA ILE A 18 2.21 5.96 1.33
C ILE A 18 1.28 4.84 0.84
N VAL A 19 0.48 4.26 1.75
CA VAL A 19 -0.48 3.19 1.41
C VAL A 19 -1.54 3.69 0.43
N THR A 20 -2.04 4.92 0.61
CA THR A 20 -3.02 5.51 -0.33
C THR A 20 -2.39 5.78 -1.69
N LEU A 21 -1.13 6.22 -1.77
CA LEU A 21 -0.42 6.35 -3.05
C LEU A 21 -0.26 5.01 -3.79
N VAL A 22 0.07 3.93 -3.07
CA VAL A 22 0.13 2.57 -3.65
C VAL A 22 -1.24 2.15 -4.16
N SER A 23 -2.30 2.45 -3.41
CA SER A 23 -3.69 2.15 -3.80
C SER A 23 -4.10 2.94 -5.04
N TYR A 24 -3.70 4.21 -5.13
CA TYR A 24 -3.89 5.02 -6.32
C TYR A 24 -3.10 4.50 -7.53
N SER A 25 -1.88 3.98 -7.36
CA SER A 25 -1.14 3.34 -8.44
C SER A 25 -1.83 2.06 -8.95
N ALA A 26 -2.43 1.27 -8.05
CA ALA A 26 -3.23 0.12 -8.44
C ALA A 26 -4.48 0.54 -9.24
N MET A 27 -5.18 1.58 -8.81
CA MET A 27 -6.32 2.14 -9.55
C MET A 27 -5.90 2.76 -10.89
N ALA A 28 -4.76 3.46 -10.95
CA ALA A 28 -4.22 4.03 -12.19
C ALA A 28 -3.95 2.95 -13.24
N GLY A 29 -3.46 1.77 -12.81
CA GLY A 29 -3.30 0.61 -13.67
C GLY A 29 -4.62 0.11 -14.30
N ALA A 30 -5.74 0.27 -13.61
CA ALA A 30 -7.07 -0.09 -14.15
C ALA A 30 -7.58 0.86 -15.23
N VAL A 31 -7.14 2.12 -15.20
CA VAL A 31 -7.53 3.16 -16.16
C VAL A 31 -6.50 3.29 -17.31
N GLY A 32 -5.50 2.40 -17.36
CA GLY A 32 -4.46 2.41 -18.41
C GLY A 32 -3.29 3.37 -18.16
N GLY A 33 -3.18 3.94 -16.95
CA GLY A 33 -2.09 4.82 -16.53
C GLY A 33 -0.80 4.10 -16.10
N GLY A 34 -0.77 2.77 -16.16
CA GLY A 34 0.35 1.94 -15.70
C GLY A 34 0.38 1.73 -14.17
N GLY A 35 1.34 0.94 -13.69
CA GLY A 35 1.50 0.61 -12.26
C GLY A 35 1.14 -0.84 -11.92
N LEU A 36 1.00 -1.14 -10.62
CA LEU A 36 0.78 -2.52 -10.14
C LEU A 36 -0.57 -3.10 -10.60
N GLY A 37 -1.58 -2.26 -10.82
CA GLY A 37 -2.88 -2.68 -11.36
C GLY A 37 -2.85 -3.09 -12.83
N ASP A 38 -1.89 -2.57 -13.60
CA ASP A 38 -1.73 -2.89 -15.03
C ASP A 38 -1.45 -4.39 -15.22
N LEU A 39 -0.69 -4.99 -14.31
CA LEU A 39 -0.37 -6.41 -14.33
C LEU A 39 -1.62 -7.28 -14.18
N GLY A 40 -2.51 -6.92 -13.24
CA GLY A 40 -3.75 -7.65 -12.98
C GLY A 40 -4.75 -7.49 -14.13
N ILE A 41 -4.83 -6.30 -14.71
CA ILE A 41 -5.70 -6.00 -15.85
C ILE A 41 -5.21 -6.72 -17.10
N ARG A 42 -3.94 -6.57 -17.47
CA ARG A 42 -3.41 -7.09 -18.74
C ARG A 42 -3.17 -8.59 -18.73
N TYR A 43 -2.66 -9.14 -17.64
CA TYR A 43 -2.32 -10.57 -17.58
C TYR A 43 -3.38 -11.42 -16.89
N GLY A 44 -4.18 -10.85 -15.97
CA GLY A 44 -5.30 -11.53 -15.31
C GLY A 44 -6.61 -11.35 -16.07
N TYR A 45 -7.15 -10.14 -16.05
CA TYR A 45 -8.49 -9.83 -16.56
C TYR A 45 -8.60 -10.01 -18.09
N ASN A 46 -7.74 -9.36 -18.87
CA ASN A 46 -7.79 -9.40 -20.33
C ASN A 46 -7.51 -10.79 -20.92
N ARG A 47 -6.83 -11.66 -20.16
CA ARG A 47 -6.56 -13.04 -20.54
C ARG A 47 -7.55 -14.04 -19.92
N PHE A 48 -8.56 -13.56 -19.18
CA PHE A 48 -9.50 -14.39 -18.40
C PHE A 48 -8.78 -15.44 -17.54
N ASN A 49 -7.63 -15.08 -16.98
CA ASN A 49 -6.84 -15.96 -16.13
C ASN A 49 -7.03 -15.56 -14.65
N PRO A 50 -7.99 -16.20 -13.93
CA PRO A 50 -8.29 -15.86 -12.54
C PRO A 50 -7.10 -16.12 -11.61
N THR A 51 -6.21 -17.07 -11.94
CA THR A 51 -5.01 -17.35 -11.16
C THR A 51 -4.07 -16.15 -11.14
N VAL A 52 -3.82 -15.54 -12.30
CA VAL A 52 -2.94 -14.35 -12.40
C VAL A 52 -3.57 -13.15 -11.71
N MET A 53 -4.90 -12.97 -11.86
CA MET A 53 -5.64 -11.93 -11.14
C MET A 53 -5.48 -12.07 -9.63
N LEU A 54 -5.62 -13.29 -9.10
CA LEU A 54 -5.48 -13.58 -7.67
C LEU A 54 -4.04 -13.36 -7.17
N ILE A 55 -3.03 -13.71 -7.97
CA ILE A 55 -1.62 -13.43 -7.67
C ILE A 55 -1.38 -11.92 -7.58
N THR A 56 -1.88 -11.12 -8.53
CA THR A 56 -1.71 -9.66 -8.48
C THR A 56 -2.37 -9.06 -7.24
N VAL A 57 -3.60 -9.50 -6.91
CA VAL A 57 -4.30 -9.05 -5.69
C VAL A 57 -3.51 -9.43 -4.44
N ALA A 58 -3.01 -10.66 -4.36
CA ALA A 58 -2.21 -11.11 -3.22
C ALA A 58 -0.93 -10.27 -3.06
N ILE A 59 -0.23 -9.93 -4.14
CA ILE A 59 0.95 -9.06 -4.12
C ILE A 59 0.59 -7.68 -3.56
N LEU A 60 -0.52 -7.08 -4.03
CA LEU A 60 -0.99 -5.78 -3.54
C LEU A 60 -1.30 -5.82 -2.03
N VAL A 61 -1.99 -6.87 -1.57
CA VAL A 61 -2.32 -7.05 -0.15
C VAL A 61 -1.06 -7.19 0.69
N VAL A 62 -0.11 -8.04 0.28
CA VAL A 62 1.16 -8.24 0.99
C VAL A 62 1.96 -6.94 1.04
N MET A 63 1.99 -6.17 -0.04
CA MET A 63 2.68 -4.88 -0.08
C MET A 63 2.06 -3.87 0.88
N VAL A 64 0.73 -3.72 0.87
CA VAL A 64 0.01 -2.82 1.79
C VAL A 64 0.25 -3.22 3.24
N GLN A 65 0.14 -4.51 3.56
CA GLN A 65 0.43 -5.01 4.91
C GLN A 65 1.88 -4.78 5.31
N GLY A 66 2.84 -4.92 4.39
CA GLY A 66 4.24 -4.59 4.62
C GLY A 66 4.41 -3.12 5.04
N PHE A 67 3.80 -2.18 4.32
CA PHE A 67 3.86 -0.76 4.66
C PHE A 67 3.17 -0.43 5.98
N GLN A 68 1.99 -0.99 6.24
CA GLN A 68 1.27 -0.81 7.51
C GLN A 68 2.09 -1.33 8.69
N SER A 69 2.59 -2.57 8.60
CA SER A 69 3.39 -3.18 9.66
C SER A 69 4.68 -2.39 9.92
N LEU A 70 5.31 -1.87 8.87
CA LEU A 70 6.50 -1.03 8.98
C LEU A 70 6.18 0.32 9.65
N GLY A 71 5.03 0.92 9.32
CA GLY A 71 4.51 2.10 9.99
C GLY A 71 4.26 1.87 11.48
N ASP A 72 3.52 0.82 11.83
CA ASP A 72 3.22 0.44 13.20
C ASP A 72 4.49 0.17 14.02
N TYR A 73 5.48 -0.47 13.40
CA TYR A 73 6.79 -0.68 14.02
C TYR A 73 7.52 0.63 14.29
N LEU A 74 7.52 1.56 13.31
CA LEU A 74 8.15 2.88 13.46
C LEU A 74 7.45 3.72 14.53
N VAL A 75 6.12 3.67 14.62
CA VAL A 75 5.33 4.33 15.67
C VAL A 75 5.72 3.77 17.04
N ARG A 76 5.68 2.44 17.23
CA ARG A 76 6.05 1.77 18.50
C ARG A 76 7.50 2.06 18.92
N LYS A 77 8.40 2.21 17.96
CA LYS A 77 9.80 2.59 18.22
C LYS A 77 9.93 4.06 18.60
N SER A 78 9.13 4.95 18.01
CA SER A 78 9.13 6.38 18.36
C SER A 78 8.44 6.67 19.68
N ASP A 79 7.49 5.83 20.11
CA ASP A 79 6.76 5.96 21.37
C ASP A 79 7.58 5.48 22.59
N ARG A 80 8.59 4.62 22.35
CA ARG A 80 9.61 4.27 23.36
C ARG A 80 10.72 5.32 23.42
N LYS A 81 10.39 6.53 23.87
CA LYS A 81 11.35 7.47 24.49
C LYS A 81 10.65 8.58 25.25
#